data_AF-A0A6M0CC70-F1
#
_entry.id   AF-A0A6M0CC70-F1
#
_cell.length_a   1.000
_cell.length_b   1.000
_cell.length_c   1.000
_cell.angle_alpha   90.00
_cell.angle_beta   90.00
_cell.angle_gamma   90.00
#
_symmetry.space_group_name_H-M   'P 1'
#
loop_
_entity.id
_entity.type
_entity.pdbx_description
1 polymer ?
#
loop_
_entity_poly.entity_id
_entity_poly.type
_entity_poly.pdbx_seq_one_letter_code
_entity_poly.pdbx_strand_id
1 'polypeptide(L)'
;SLVVAVVSGVLISMLFAQNKLIERSLFPYAVILQTTPIVAIAPLIIIWFKNNTFAALIFCAWIVAFFPIISNTTLGLNSVDKNLSDMFKLYGASRWQTLIYLRFPSALPYFLGGLKISGGLALIGAIVAEFVAGTGGTRSGIAYQILISSYNLEIPRMFAALFLTTGLGIVIFVLFTVLSDFLLKDWHESSLQKDS
;
A
#
# COMPACT_ATOMS: atom_id res chain seq x y z
N SER A 1 -1.37 -5.19 8.64
CA SER A 1 -1.99 -5.08 7.30
C SER A 1 -0.98 -4.58 6.28
N LEU A 2 -0.35 -3.42 6.47
CA LEU A 2 0.55 -2.81 5.49
C LEU A 2 1.77 -3.68 5.16
N VAL A 3 2.44 -4.27 6.16
CA VAL A 3 3.58 -5.18 5.92
C VAL A 3 3.17 -6.35 5.03
N VAL A 4 1.99 -6.93 5.27
CA VAL A 4 1.45 -8.02 4.43
C VAL A 4 1.19 -7.51 3.02
N ALA A 5 0.64 -6.29 2.85
CA ALA A 5 0.37 -5.69 1.55
C ALA A 5 1.65 -5.43 0.77
N VAL A 6 2.69 -4.95 1.46
CA VAL A 6 4.04 -4.74 0.91
C VAL A 6 4.64 -6.06 0.43
N VAL A 7 4.70 -7.07 1.30
CA VAL A 7 5.28 -8.38 0.95
C VAL A 7 4.52 -9.02 -0.20
N SER A 8 3.19 -9.12 -0.10
CA SER A 8 2.37 -9.72 -1.16
C SER A 8 2.45 -8.93 -2.47
N GLY A 9 2.43 -7.59 -2.39
CA GLY A 9 2.43 -6.73 -3.55
C GLY A 9 3.77 -6.75 -4.29
N VAL A 10 4.88 -6.68 -3.56
CA VAL A 10 6.22 -6.77 -4.15
C VAL A 10 6.44 -8.14 -4.82
N LEU A 11 6.04 -9.24 -4.17
CA LEU A 11 6.15 -10.58 -4.76
C LEU A 11 5.35 -10.68 -6.08
N ILE A 12 4.11 -10.18 -6.09
CA ILE A 12 3.27 -10.20 -7.30
C ILE A 12 3.85 -9.31 -8.39
N SER A 13 4.35 -8.11 -8.05
CA SER A 13 5.02 -7.23 -9.01
C SER A 13 6.29 -7.83 -9.60
N MET A 14 7.07 -8.58 -8.81
CA MET A 14 8.20 -9.35 -9.33
C MET A 14 7.75 -10.42 -10.32
N LEU A 15 6.66 -11.14 -10.03
CA LEU A 15 6.07 -12.11 -10.98
C LEU A 15 5.61 -11.43 -12.26
N PHE A 16 4.98 -10.26 -12.18
CA PHE A 16 4.54 -9.47 -13.34
C PHE A 16 5.74 -9.04 -14.20
N ALA A 17 6.83 -8.61 -13.56
CA ALA A 17 8.04 -8.21 -14.27
C ALA A 17 8.68 -9.37 -15.05
N GLN A 18 8.51 -10.61 -14.59
CA GLN A 18 9.05 -11.79 -15.28
C GLN A 18 8.21 -12.21 -16.50
N ASN A 19 6.89 -12.04 -16.46
CA ASN A 19 6.00 -12.44 -17.54
C ASN A 19 4.89 -11.41 -17.81
N LYS A 20 4.98 -10.75 -18.97
CA LYS A 20 4.01 -9.76 -19.45
C LYS A 20 2.60 -10.31 -19.65
N LEU A 21 2.45 -11.61 -19.91
CA LEU A 21 1.13 -12.24 -19.99
C LEU A 21 0.49 -12.34 -18.61
N ILE A 22 1.27 -12.70 -17.58
CA ILE A 22 0.77 -12.76 -16.19
C ILE A 22 0.36 -11.36 -15.73
N GLU A 23 1.19 -10.34 -16.00
CA GLU A 23 0.85 -8.95 -15.73
C GLU A 23 -0.49 -8.56 -16.37
N ARG A 24 -0.64 -8.76 -17.68
CA ARG A 24 -1.87 -8.39 -18.41
C ARG A 24 -3.12 -9.14 -17.93
N SER A 25 -2.98 -10.40 -17.54
CA SER A 25 -4.11 -11.22 -17.07
C SER A 25 -4.48 -10.93 -15.63
N LEU A 26 -3.51 -10.72 -14.73
CA LEU A 26 -3.76 -10.56 -13.29
C LEU A 26 -3.98 -9.11 -12.85
N PHE A 27 -3.42 -8.13 -13.56
CA PHE A 27 -3.56 -6.71 -13.21
C PHE A 27 -5.02 -6.23 -13.17
N PRO A 28 -5.92 -6.63 -14.09
CA PRO A 28 -7.35 -6.27 -14.02
C PRO A 28 -8.02 -6.70 -12.70
N TYR A 29 -7.65 -7.85 -12.13
CA TYR A 29 -8.20 -8.29 -10.84
C TYR A 29 -7.77 -7.38 -9.68
N ALA A 30 -6.54 -6.86 -9.71
CA ALA A 30 -6.09 -5.89 -8.72
C ALA A 30 -6.87 -4.56 -8.85
N VAL A 31 -7.18 -4.14 -10.08
CA VAL A 31 -8.02 -2.96 -10.34
C VAL A 31 -9.44 -3.19 -9.81
N ILE A 32 -10.06 -4.34 -10.10
CA ILE A 32 -11.41 -4.70 -9.61
C ILE A 32 -11.45 -4.63 -8.07
N LEU A 33 -10.44 -5.18 -7.41
CA LEU A 33 -10.31 -5.15 -5.96
C LEU A 33 -10.28 -3.70 -5.43
N GLN A 34 -9.57 -2.79 -6.09
CA GLN A 34 -9.48 -1.38 -5.69
C GLN A 34 -10.78 -0.62 -5.96
N THR A 35 -11.42 -0.86 -7.10
CA THR A 35 -12.65 -0.17 -7.50
C THR A 35 -13.85 -0.61 -6.66
N THR A 36 -13.77 -1.78 -6.04
CA THR A 36 -14.81 -2.28 -5.14
C THR A 36 -14.80 -1.44 -3.85
N PRO A 37 -15.89 -0.73 -3.50
CA PRO A 37 -15.91 0.11 -2.32
C PRO A 37 -15.70 -0.72 -1.05
N ILE A 38 -14.63 -0.44 -0.30
CA ILE A 38 -14.30 -1.19 0.93
C ILE A 38 -15.44 -1.14 1.95
N VAL A 39 -16.15 0.00 2.04
CA VAL A 39 -17.37 0.18 2.84
C VAL A 39 -18.46 -0.84 2.52
N ALA A 40 -18.60 -1.25 1.27
CA ALA A 40 -19.64 -2.19 0.83
C ALA A 40 -19.28 -3.66 1.14
N ILE A 41 -17.99 -4.00 1.07
CA ILE A 41 -17.52 -5.38 1.31
C ILE A 41 -17.12 -5.66 2.76
N ALA A 42 -16.78 -4.62 3.54
CA ALA A 42 -16.38 -4.75 4.93
C ALA A 42 -17.36 -5.55 5.80
N PRO A 43 -18.70 -5.38 5.72
CA PRO A 43 -19.64 -6.16 6.52
C PRO A 43 -19.54 -7.66 6.20
N LEU A 44 -19.41 -8.01 4.91
CA LEU A 44 -19.27 -9.39 4.47
C LEU A 44 -17.98 -10.03 4.98
N ILE A 45 -16.87 -9.27 4.94
CA ILE A 45 -15.57 -9.71 5.46
C ILE A 45 -15.69 -9.99 6.97
N ILE A 46 -16.34 -9.10 7.73
CA ILE A 46 -16.51 -9.28 9.18
C ILE A 46 -17.32 -10.54 9.49
N ILE A 47 -18.43 -10.77 8.78
CA ILE A 47 -19.24 -11.99 8.93
C ILE A 47 -18.42 -13.24 8.61
N TRP A 48 -17.61 -13.19 7.55
CA TRP A 48 -16.79 -14.32 7.10
C TRP A 48 -15.70 -14.69 8.12
N PHE A 49 -15.07 -13.68 8.73
CA PHE A 49 -14.09 -13.87 9.81
C PHE A 49 -14.71 -14.21 11.18
N LYS A 50 -16.05 -14.26 11.26
CA LYS A 50 -16.86 -14.68 12.42
C LYS A 50 -16.40 -14.02 13.73
N ASN A 51 -15.55 -14.72 14.49
CA ASN A 51 -15.12 -14.36 15.84
C ASN A 51 -13.86 -13.49 15.89
N ASN A 52 -13.22 -13.17 14.75
CA ASN A 52 -11.99 -12.39 14.74
C ASN A 52 -12.14 -11.06 13.99
N THR A 53 -12.84 -10.12 14.62
CA THR A 53 -13.01 -8.75 14.11
C THR A 53 -11.67 -8.08 13.83
N PHE A 54 -10.66 -8.29 14.68
CA PHE A 54 -9.34 -7.71 14.48
C PHE A 54 -8.68 -8.19 13.18
N ALA A 55 -8.77 -9.48 12.86
CA ALA A 55 -8.29 -10.01 11.59
C ALA A 55 -9.09 -9.46 10.40
N ALA A 56 -10.41 -9.29 10.53
CA ALA A 56 -11.24 -8.64 9.51
C ALA A 56 -10.78 -7.20 9.23
N LEU A 57 -10.53 -6.40 10.28
CA LEU A 57 -10.02 -5.02 10.16
C LEU A 57 -8.67 -4.99 9.41
N ILE A 58 -7.75 -5.89 9.79
CA ILE A 58 -6.45 -6.02 9.14
C ILE A 58 -6.61 -6.39 7.66
N PHE A 59 -7.53 -7.29 7.34
CA PHE A 59 -7.79 -7.74 5.97
C PHE A 59 -8.37 -6.61 5.11
N CYS A 60 -9.32 -5.84 5.65
CA CYS A 60 -9.85 -4.66 4.98
C CYS A 60 -8.75 -3.62 4.70
N ALA A 61 -7.93 -3.30 5.69
CA ALA A 61 -6.80 -2.39 5.52
C ALA A 61 -5.77 -2.92 4.49
N TRP A 62 -5.57 -4.23 4.42
CA TRP A 62 -4.69 -4.87 3.43
C TRP A 62 -5.22 -4.69 2.02
N ILE A 63 -6.51 -4.94 1.77
CA ILE A 63 -7.15 -4.79 0.45
C ILE A 63 -6.89 -3.41 -0.15
N VAL A 64 -7.14 -2.35 0.63
CA VAL A 64 -7.03 -0.97 0.13
C VAL A 64 -5.56 -0.58 -0.08
N ALA A 65 -4.67 -1.05 0.78
CA ALA A 65 -3.23 -0.77 0.68
C ALA A 65 -2.52 -1.58 -0.41
N PHE A 66 -3.09 -2.70 -0.84
CA PHE A 66 -2.45 -3.65 -1.75
C PHE A 66 -2.26 -3.11 -3.17
N PHE A 67 -3.29 -2.45 -3.73
CA PHE A 67 -3.25 -2.00 -5.11
C PHE A 67 -2.14 -0.97 -5.40
N PRO A 68 -1.97 0.12 -4.62
CA PRO A 68 -0.92 1.08 -4.90
C PRO A 68 0.49 0.47 -4.79
N ILE A 69 0.72 -0.50 -3.89
CA ILE A 69 1.99 -1.23 -3.84
C ILE A 69 2.23 -1.95 -5.15
N ILE A 70 1.29 -2.78 -5.61
CA ILE A 70 1.46 -3.53 -6.86
C ILE A 70 1.63 -2.59 -8.04
N SER A 71 0.75 -1.60 -8.17
CA SER A 71 0.73 -0.70 -9.31
C SER A 71 2.04 0.06 -9.43
N ASN A 72 2.48 0.75 -8.36
CA ASN A 72 3.70 1.54 -8.40
C ASN A 72 4.96 0.67 -8.52
N THR A 73 5.02 -0.48 -7.83
CA THR A 73 6.19 -1.37 -7.95
C THR A 73 6.30 -1.96 -9.35
N THR A 74 5.19 -2.37 -9.95
CA THR A 74 5.17 -2.89 -11.34
C THR A 74 5.57 -1.79 -12.33
N LEU A 75 5.08 -0.56 -12.14
CA LEU A 75 5.48 0.60 -12.95
C LEU A 75 6.99 0.86 -12.83
N GLY A 76 7.56 0.85 -11.62
CA GLY A 76 8.99 1.04 -11.39
C GLY A 76 9.85 -0.08 -11.98
N LEU A 77 9.40 -1.33 -11.90
CA LEU A 77 10.13 -2.46 -12.52
C LEU A 77 10.12 -2.36 -14.06
N ASN A 78 9.16 -1.64 -14.63
CA ASN A 78 8.98 -1.44 -16.06
C ASN A 78 9.53 -0.09 -16.56
N SER A 79 9.97 0.83 -15.68
CA SER A 79 10.46 2.16 -16.05
C SER A 79 11.92 2.18 -16.51
N VAL A 80 12.62 1.05 -16.44
CA VAL A 80 14.03 0.92 -16.86
C VAL A 80 14.20 1.29 -18.34
N ASP A 81 15.21 2.11 -18.62
CA ASP A 81 15.60 2.47 -19.98
C ASP A 81 15.90 1.21 -20.81
N LYS A 82 15.32 1.18 -22.01
CA LYS A 82 15.52 0.13 -22.98
C LYS A 82 17.00 -0.06 -23.30
N ASN A 83 17.78 1.02 -23.39
CA ASN A 83 19.22 0.96 -23.68
C ASN A 83 20.00 0.18 -22.60
N LEU A 84 19.76 0.48 -21.33
CA LEU A 84 20.33 -0.26 -20.20
C LEU A 84 19.88 -1.73 -20.22
N SER A 85 18.61 -1.98 -20.53
CA SER A 85 18.08 -3.35 -20.62
C SER A 85 18.71 -4.15 -21.77
N ASP A 86 19.01 -3.50 -22.89
CA ASP A 86 19.61 -4.12 -24.06
C ASP A 86 21.12 -4.36 -23.84
N MET A 87 21.82 -3.45 -23.14
CA MET A 87 23.17 -3.74 -22.65
C MET A 87 23.18 -5.01 -21.80
N PHE A 88 22.33 -5.13 -20.77
CA PHE A 88 22.31 -6.33 -19.93
C PHE A 88 22.09 -7.62 -20.75
N LYS A 89 21.23 -7.57 -21.79
CA LYS A 89 21.05 -8.70 -22.71
C LYS A 89 22.30 -8.99 -23.55
N LEU A 90 23.00 -7.98 -24.04
CA LEU A 90 24.25 -8.13 -24.80
C LEU A 90 25.36 -8.78 -23.95
N TYR A 91 25.42 -8.47 -22.66
CA TYR A 91 26.33 -9.11 -21.70
C TYR A 91 25.86 -10.52 -21.26
N GLY A 92 24.77 -11.05 -21.83
CA GLY A 92 24.27 -12.39 -21.51
C GLY A 92 23.57 -12.50 -20.15
N ALA A 93 23.14 -11.40 -19.55
CA ALA A 93 22.47 -11.42 -18.26
C ALA A 93 21.12 -12.17 -18.35
N SER A 94 20.92 -13.12 -17.43
CA SER A 94 19.65 -13.82 -17.26
C SER A 94 18.53 -12.87 -16.83
N ARG A 95 17.27 -13.28 -17.02
CA ARG A 95 16.10 -12.47 -16.59
C ARG A 95 16.11 -12.16 -15.10
N TRP A 96 16.61 -13.09 -14.26
CA TRP A 96 16.77 -12.88 -12.83
C TRP A 96 17.86 -11.88 -12.48
N GLN A 97 19.00 -11.92 -13.17
CA GLN A 97 20.05 -10.92 -12.99
C GLN A 97 19.55 -9.53 -13.41
N THR A 98 18.88 -9.43 -14.56
CA THR A 98 18.27 -8.17 -15.01
C THR A 98 17.19 -7.69 -14.03
N LEU A 99 16.41 -8.58 -13.42
CA LEU A 99 15.42 -8.20 -12.41
C LEU A 99 16.10 -7.63 -11.15
N ILE A 100 17.06 -8.34 -10.58
CA ILE A 100 17.67 -8.00 -9.28
C ILE A 100 18.63 -6.81 -9.40
N TYR A 101 19.44 -6.75 -10.47
CA TYR A 101 20.50 -5.76 -10.58
C TYR A 101 20.13 -4.52 -11.40
N LEU A 102 19.09 -4.58 -12.24
CA LEU A 102 18.69 -3.45 -13.08
C LEU A 102 17.29 -2.95 -12.73
N ARG A 103 16.29 -3.83 -12.69
CA ARG A 103 14.89 -3.40 -12.50
C ARG A 103 14.57 -3.07 -11.05
N PHE A 104 14.98 -3.91 -10.11
CA PHE A 104 14.67 -3.72 -8.68
C PHE A 104 15.25 -2.41 -8.13
N PRO A 105 16.52 -2.04 -8.39
CA PRO A 105 17.07 -0.77 -7.94
C PRO A 105 16.37 0.43 -8.59
N SER A 106 16.01 0.33 -9.88
CA SER A 106 15.28 1.39 -10.58
C SER A 106 13.83 1.54 -10.10
N ALA A 107 13.25 0.47 -9.55
CA ALA A 107 11.88 0.46 -9.04
C ALA A 107 11.74 1.01 -7.61
N LEU A 108 12.85 1.13 -6.86
CA LEU A 108 12.83 1.53 -5.46
C LEU A 108 12.09 2.87 -5.18
N PRO A 109 12.28 3.96 -5.95
CA PRO A 109 11.58 5.22 -5.71
C PRO A 109 10.08 5.11 -5.97
N TYR A 110 9.71 4.36 -7.00
CA TYR A 110 8.30 4.08 -7.31
C TYR A 110 7.67 3.25 -6.21
N PHE A 111 8.35 2.20 -5.74
CA PHE A 111 7.90 1.39 -4.60
C PHE A 111 7.67 2.26 -3.37
N LEU A 112 8.60 3.15 -3.04
CA LEU A 112 8.48 4.06 -1.89
C LEU A 112 7.33 5.06 -2.07
N GLY A 113 7.12 5.57 -3.29
CA GLY A 113 5.92 6.36 -3.62
C GLY A 113 4.63 5.58 -3.39
N GLY A 114 4.58 4.33 -3.85
CA GLY A 114 3.47 3.41 -3.58
C GLY A 114 3.26 3.16 -2.09
N LEU A 115 4.35 2.99 -1.32
CA LEU A 115 4.30 2.77 0.12
C LEU A 115 3.69 3.95 0.87
N LYS A 116 4.05 5.19 0.52
CA LYS A 116 3.46 6.42 1.10
C LYS A 116 1.95 6.46 0.88
N ILE A 117 1.49 6.17 -0.34
CA ILE A 117 0.07 6.17 -0.70
C ILE A 117 -0.67 5.04 0.03
N SER A 118 -0.11 3.83 0.00
CA SER A 118 -0.67 2.65 0.66
C SER A 118 -0.74 2.79 2.17
N GLY A 119 0.19 3.49 2.80
CA GLY A 119 0.15 3.78 4.24
C GLY A 119 -1.10 4.56 4.64
N GLY A 120 -1.42 5.64 3.92
CA GLY A 120 -2.64 6.42 4.15
C GLY A 120 -3.91 5.62 3.87
N LEU A 121 -3.93 4.87 2.77
CA LEU A 121 -5.07 4.03 2.41
C LEU A 121 -5.30 2.87 3.39
N ALA A 122 -4.25 2.30 3.98
CA ALA A 122 -4.36 1.29 5.03
C ALA A 122 -5.09 1.84 6.27
N LEU A 123 -4.78 3.08 6.67
CA LEU A 123 -5.47 3.76 7.76
C LEU A 123 -6.95 3.96 7.44
N ILE A 124 -7.27 4.47 6.24
CA ILE A 124 -8.66 4.65 5.80
C ILE A 124 -9.42 3.32 5.80
N GLY A 125 -8.82 2.25 5.27
CA GLY A 125 -9.42 0.92 5.26
C GLY A 125 -9.68 0.37 6.66
N ALA A 126 -8.78 0.64 7.62
CA ALA A 126 -8.97 0.27 9.02
C ALA A 126 -10.10 1.06 9.68
N ILE A 127 -10.16 2.39 9.47
CA ILE A 127 -11.21 3.27 10.01
C ILE A 127 -12.59 2.83 9.50
N VAL A 128 -12.71 2.60 8.19
CA VAL A 128 -13.96 2.14 7.58
C VAL A 128 -14.39 0.79 8.17
N ALA A 129 -13.46 -0.15 8.27
CA ALA A 129 -13.78 -1.46 8.80
C ALA A 129 -14.19 -1.39 10.28
N GLU A 130 -13.61 -0.46 11.05
CA GLU A 130 -13.97 -0.23 12.46
C GLU A 130 -15.37 0.38 12.60
N PHE A 131 -15.73 1.32 11.72
CA PHE A 131 -17.08 1.88 11.65
C PHE A 131 -18.12 0.77 11.39
N VAL A 132 -17.83 -0.09 10.41
CA VAL A 132 -18.75 -1.16 10.00
C VAL A 132 -18.85 -2.28 11.04
N ALA A 133 -17.73 -2.62 11.69
CA ALA A 133 -17.74 -3.63 12.74
C ALA A 133 -18.57 -3.20 13.96
N GLY A 134 -18.87 -1.90 14.09
CA GLY A 134 -19.77 -1.38 15.11
C GLY A 134 -19.35 -1.78 16.53
N THR A 135 -18.04 -1.96 16.77
CA THR A 135 -17.52 -2.56 18.01
C THR A 135 -17.75 -1.64 19.20
N GLY A 136 -18.97 -1.67 19.74
CA GLY A 136 -19.31 -1.27 21.09
C GLY A 136 -18.82 -2.35 22.05
N GLY A 137 -17.64 -2.13 22.62
CA GLY A 137 -16.98 -3.04 23.57
C GLY A 137 -15.49 -2.73 23.72
N THR A 138 -14.83 -3.34 24.70
CA THR A 138 -13.50 -3.06 25.30
C THR A 138 -12.28 -2.92 24.35
N ARG A 139 -12.47 -2.97 23.03
CA ARG A 139 -11.45 -2.73 21.99
C ARG A 139 -11.90 -1.71 20.92
N SER A 140 -12.81 -0.81 21.26
CA SER A 140 -13.21 0.30 20.39
C SER A 140 -12.02 1.24 20.13
N GLY A 141 -11.64 1.43 18.87
CA GLY A 141 -10.60 2.37 18.49
C GLY A 141 -11.12 3.80 18.41
N ILE A 142 -10.25 4.70 17.97
CA ILE A 142 -10.55 6.14 17.84
C ILE A 142 -11.62 6.38 16.77
N ALA A 143 -11.69 5.51 15.76
CA ALA A 143 -12.68 5.62 14.69
C ALA A 143 -14.10 5.36 15.23
N TYR A 144 -14.29 4.33 16.04
CA TYR A 144 -15.57 4.08 16.70
C TYR A 144 -16.04 5.27 17.55
N GLN A 145 -15.12 6.01 18.17
CA GLN A 145 -15.48 7.19 18.95
C GLN A 145 -16.09 8.32 18.11
N ILE A 146 -15.70 8.45 16.85
CA ILE A 146 -16.36 9.37 15.90
C ILE A 146 -17.81 8.95 15.70
N LEU A 147 -18.04 7.66 15.48
CA LEU A 147 -19.36 7.09 15.20
C LEU A 147 -20.31 7.23 16.39
N ILE A 148 -19.90 6.83 17.59
CA ILE A 148 -20.75 6.90 18.79
C ILE A 148 -21.01 8.35 19.22
N SER A 149 -20.02 9.25 19.10
CA SER A 149 -20.21 10.67 19.39
C SER A 149 -21.18 11.33 18.41
N SER A 150 -21.19 10.87 17.15
CA SER A 150 -22.17 11.30 16.15
C SER A 150 -23.58 10.87 16.53
N TYR A 151 -23.78 9.63 16.99
CA TYR A 151 -25.09 9.17 17.48
C TYR A 151 -25.57 9.91 18.71
N ASN A 152 -24.66 10.23 19.64
CA ASN A 152 -24.99 10.97 20.87
C ASN A 152 -25.07 12.49 20.69
N LEU A 153 -24.85 12.99 19.47
CA LEU A 153 -24.76 14.43 19.15
C LEU A 153 -23.73 15.17 20.02
N GLU A 154 -22.69 14.47 20.49
CA GLU A 154 -21.58 15.03 21.26
C GLU A 154 -20.56 15.67 20.30
N ILE A 155 -20.97 16.77 19.65
CA ILE A 155 -20.20 17.45 18.60
C ILE A 155 -18.74 17.73 19.01
N PRO A 156 -18.43 18.25 20.23
CA PRO A 156 -17.03 18.50 20.61
C PRO A 156 -16.16 17.23 20.62
N ARG A 157 -16.70 16.11 21.10
CA ARG A 157 -15.97 14.83 21.15
C ARG A 157 -15.79 14.22 19.76
N MET A 158 -16.80 14.36 18.90
CA MET A 158 -16.72 13.94 17.50
C MET A 158 -15.59 14.66 16.77
N PHE A 159 -15.48 15.98 16.92
CA PHE A 159 -14.37 16.76 16.35
C PHE A 159 -13.01 16.38 16.95
N ALA A 160 -12.92 16.18 18.27
CA ALA A 160 -11.69 15.74 18.90
C ALA A 160 -11.19 14.40 18.34
N ALA A 161 -12.07 13.41 18.20
CA ALA A 161 -11.75 12.12 17.60
C ALA A 161 -11.37 12.24 16.11
N LEU A 162 -12.05 13.12 15.37
CA LEU A 162 -11.70 13.42 13.98
C LEU A 162 -10.29 14.02 13.86
N PHE A 163 -9.95 15.02 14.67
CA PHE A 163 -8.60 15.61 14.66
C PHE A 163 -7.52 14.60 15.03
N LEU A 164 -7.78 13.70 15.99
CA LEU A 164 -6.83 12.65 16.35
C LEU A 164 -6.61 11.66 15.20
N THR A 165 -7.66 11.24 14.50
CA THR A 165 -7.52 10.34 13.34
C THR A 165 -6.83 11.02 12.16
N THR A 166 -7.13 12.30 11.89
CA THR A 166 -6.39 13.10 10.90
C THR A 166 -4.91 13.23 11.27
N GLY A 167 -4.61 13.53 12.54
CA GLY A 167 -3.25 13.62 13.05
C GLY A 167 -2.48 12.31 12.87
N LEU A 168 -3.10 11.17 13.17
CA LEU A 168 -2.51 9.85 12.93
C LEU A 168 -2.20 9.63 11.44
N GLY A 169 -3.10 10.03 10.54
CA GLY A 169 -2.87 9.97 9.10
C GLY A 169 -1.68 10.80 8.64
N ILE A 170 -1.57 12.03 9.14
CA ILE A 170 -0.43 12.92 8.87
C ILE A 170 0.87 12.29 9.39
N VAL A 171 0.87 11.77 10.62
CA VAL A 171 2.04 11.11 11.20
C VAL A 171 2.48 9.93 10.34
N ILE A 172 1.56 9.07 9.92
CA ILE A 172 1.86 7.94 9.03
C ILE A 172 2.46 8.42 7.70
N PHE A 173 1.87 9.46 7.09
CA PHE A 173 2.36 10.02 5.83
C PHE A 173 3.76 10.61 5.97
N VAL A 174 4.01 11.40 7.03
CA VAL A 174 5.31 12.00 7.30
C VAL A 174 6.34 10.92 7.61
N LEU A 175 6.00 9.90 8.39
CA LEU A 175 6.89 8.78 8.69
C LEU A 175 7.35 8.06 7.42
N PHE A 176 6.43 7.75 6.50
CA PHE A 176 6.80 7.15 5.22
C PHE A 176 7.55 8.11 4.28
N THR A 177 7.29 9.41 4.42
CA THR A 177 8.04 10.44 3.69
C THR A 177 9.49 10.47 4.14
N VAL A 178 9.74 10.61 5.43
CA VAL A 178 11.09 10.61 6.02
C VAL A 178 11.79 9.29 5.75
N LEU A 179 11.10 8.16 5.88
CA LEU A 179 11.68 6.84 5.56
C LEU A 179 12.11 6.74 4.10
N SER A 180 11.27 7.22 3.18
CA SER A 180 11.61 7.24 1.76
C SER A 180 12.78 8.15 1.46
N ASP A 181 12.82 9.33 2.06
CA ASP A 181 13.89 10.30 1.81
C ASP A 181 15.22 9.79 2.38
N PHE A 182 15.19 9.13 3.54
CA PHE A 182 16.33 8.44 4.12
C PHE A 182 16.84 7.31 3.22
N LEU A 183 15.95 6.45 2.70
CA LEU A 183 16.33 5.33 1.82
C LEU A 183 16.77 5.78 0.42
N LEU A 184 16.31 6.93 -0.06
CA LEU A 184 16.68 7.49 -1.36
C LEU A 184 17.86 8.45 -1.31
N LYS A 185 18.36 8.80 -0.13
CA LYS A 185 19.51 9.69 0.04
C LYS A 185 20.74 9.16 -0.71
N ASP A 186 21.06 7.88 -0.52
CA ASP A 186 22.18 7.20 -1.20
C ASP A 186 21.89 6.99 -2.70
N TRP A 187 20.62 7.02 -3.08
CA TRP A 187 20.20 6.85 -4.48
C TRP A 187 20.44 8.13 -5.31
N HIS A 188 20.21 9.31 -4.73
CA HIS A 188 20.50 10.60 -5.39
C HIS A 188 21.99 10.78 -5.70
N GLU A 189 22.88 10.34 -4.80
CA GLU A 189 24.33 10.37 -5.03
C GLU A 189 24.71 9.46 -6.23
N SER A 190 24.07 8.31 -6.36
CA SER A 190 24.30 7.40 -7.49
C SER A 190 23.75 7.88 -8.84
N SER A 191 22.74 8.79 -8.85
CA SER A 191 22.28 9.45 -10.09
C SER A 191 23.19 10.59 -10.54
N LEU A 192 23.81 11.32 -9.61
CA LEU A 192 24.71 12.43 -9.93
C LEU A 192 26.10 11.95 -10.39
N GLN A 193 26.56 10.78 -9.91
CA GLN A 193 27.86 10.22 -10.27
C GLN A 193 27.89 9.56 -11.67
N LYS A 194 26.74 9.40 -12.34
CA LYS A 194 26.64 8.85 -13.70
C LYS A 194 26.76 9.90 -14.82
N ASP A 195 26.64 11.19 -14.47
CA ASP A 195 26.69 12.31 -15.41
C ASP A 195 28.04 13.06 -15.41
N SER A 196 29.06 12.54 -14.70
CA SER A 196 30.44 13.09 -14.63
C SER A 196 31.48 12.10 -15.14
#